data_AF-A0A7R9WVJ8-F1
#
_entry.id   AF-A0A7R9WVJ8-F1
#
_cell.length_a   1.000
_cell.length_b   1.000
_cell.length_c   1.000
_cell.angle_alpha   90.00
_cell.angle_beta   90.00
_cell.angle_gamma   90.00
#
_symmetry.space_group_name_H-M   'P 1'
#
loop_
_entity.id
_entity.type
_entity.pdbx_description
1 polymer ?
#
loop_
_entity_poly.entity_id
_entity_poly.type
_entity_poly.pdbx_seq_one_letter_code
_entity_poly.pdbx_strand_id
1 'polypeptide(L)'
;NPSYWWQLYYLWANLEVLNTLRAARGMNTFAFRPHAGETGDPMHLACTYMLCASINHGINLDMQVSLQYLYYLDQVGLSISPLSNNFLFRKIGENPFPKFFRRGMNVTLSTDDPLLFHMSDDALLEEYSVARASFDLSMTDMMELARNSVRQSGFEESFKKKWLGKDYWKGVTFCDEHITHVPLVRAKFRAEHLAIEHMLVHLIAAGKGQKVLEQMKVQFGLARDAHRNVLFDNFDQVPSFPEQGQL
;
A
#
# COMPACT_ATOMS: atom_id res chain seq x y z
N ASN A 1 17.10 -15.23 -22.84
CA ASN A 1 15.84 -15.54 -22.10
C ASN A 1 14.70 -14.72 -22.68
N PRO A 2 13.47 -15.26 -22.74
CA PRO A 2 12.28 -14.49 -23.14
C PRO A 2 12.06 -13.30 -22.20
N SER A 3 11.40 -12.24 -22.68
CA SER A 3 11.12 -11.06 -21.87
C SER A 3 10.20 -11.38 -20.69
N TYR A 4 10.26 -10.57 -19.63
CA TYR A 4 9.49 -10.80 -18.41
C TYR A 4 7.97 -10.86 -18.66
N TRP A 5 7.45 -9.91 -19.45
CA TRP A 5 6.07 -9.83 -19.93
C TRP A 5 5.59 -11.10 -20.63
N TRP A 6 6.45 -11.66 -21.49
CA TRP A 6 6.15 -12.89 -22.21
C TRP A 6 5.98 -14.04 -21.21
N GLN A 7 6.92 -14.17 -20.27
CA GLN A 7 6.84 -15.20 -19.23
C GLN A 7 5.57 -15.04 -18.37
N LEU A 8 5.28 -13.82 -17.92
CA LEU A 8 4.07 -13.48 -17.17
C LEU A 8 2.79 -13.86 -17.90
N TYR A 9 2.67 -13.50 -19.17
CA TYR A 9 1.48 -13.78 -19.96
C TYR A 9 1.20 -15.28 -20.05
N TYR A 10 2.20 -16.09 -20.42
CA TYR A 10 2.00 -17.54 -20.54
C TYR A 10 1.79 -18.22 -19.19
N LEU A 11 2.45 -17.76 -18.12
CA LEU A 11 2.20 -18.25 -16.77
C LEU A 11 0.76 -17.94 -16.35
N TRP A 12 0.32 -16.69 -16.52
CA TRP A 12 -1.05 -16.26 -16.21
C TRP A 12 -2.09 -17.03 -17.02
N ALA A 13 -1.93 -17.10 -18.34
CA ALA A 13 -2.91 -17.75 -19.22
C ALA A 13 -3.08 -19.24 -18.87
N ASN A 14 -1.97 -19.94 -18.61
CA ASN A 14 -2.02 -21.34 -18.18
C ASN A 14 -2.64 -21.49 -16.80
N LEU A 15 -2.32 -20.59 -15.86
CA LEU A 15 -2.88 -20.61 -14.51
C LEU A 15 -4.38 -20.34 -14.53
N GLU A 16 -4.86 -19.45 -15.38
CA GLU A 16 -6.27 -19.07 -15.48
C GLU A 16 -7.13 -20.23 -16.01
N VAL A 17 -6.67 -20.90 -17.08
CA VAL A 17 -7.31 -22.11 -17.60
C VAL A 17 -7.34 -23.21 -16.54
N LEU A 18 -6.21 -23.42 -15.84
CA LEU A 18 -6.13 -24.42 -14.77
C LEU A 18 -7.05 -24.07 -13.59
N ASN A 19 -7.07 -22.82 -13.14
CA ASN A 19 -7.92 -22.36 -12.05
C ASN A 19 -9.40 -22.49 -12.39
N THR A 20 -9.79 -22.18 -13.62
CA THR A 20 -11.16 -22.37 -14.12
C THR A 20 -11.58 -23.84 -14.02
N LEU A 21 -10.73 -24.76 -14.46
CA LEU A 21 -10.99 -26.20 -14.39
C LEU A 21 -11.05 -26.70 -12.93
N ARG A 22 -10.14 -26.23 -12.07
CA ARG A 22 -10.10 -26.60 -10.65
C ARG A 22 -11.33 -26.11 -9.92
N ALA A 23 -11.73 -24.86 -10.14
CA ALA A 23 -12.94 -24.27 -9.57
C ALA A 23 -14.20 -25.02 -10.03
N ALA A 24 -14.30 -25.37 -11.32
CA ALA A 24 -15.41 -26.17 -11.84
C ALA A 24 -15.53 -27.57 -11.20
N ARG A 25 -14.44 -28.08 -10.63
CA ARG A 25 -14.38 -29.36 -9.89
C ARG A 25 -14.46 -29.21 -8.38
N GLY A 26 -14.71 -27.99 -7.86
CA GLY A 26 -14.74 -27.72 -6.42
C GLY A 26 -13.37 -27.84 -5.73
N MET A 27 -12.27 -27.72 -6.47
CA MET A 27 -10.90 -27.74 -5.93
C MET A 27 -10.41 -26.32 -5.61
N ASN A 28 -9.35 -26.21 -4.78
CA ASN A 28 -8.68 -24.95 -4.51
C ASN A 28 -7.99 -24.38 -5.77
N THR A 29 -7.86 -23.06 -5.85
CA THR A 29 -7.16 -22.36 -6.94
C THR A 29 -5.81 -21.82 -6.49
N PHE A 30 -5.01 -21.37 -7.44
CA PHE A 30 -3.70 -20.77 -7.21
C PHE A 30 -3.76 -19.27 -7.46
N ALA A 31 -3.20 -18.47 -6.55
CA ALA A 31 -3.04 -17.04 -6.75
C ALA A 31 -1.71 -16.74 -7.45
N PHE A 32 -1.74 -15.91 -8.49
CA PHE A 32 -0.52 -15.49 -9.18
C PHE A 32 0.12 -14.29 -8.49
N ARG A 33 1.32 -14.49 -7.91
CA ARG A 33 2.01 -13.50 -7.07
C ARG A 33 3.52 -13.42 -7.38
N PRO A 34 3.90 -12.84 -8.53
CA PRO A 34 5.28 -12.85 -8.97
C PRO A 34 6.16 -11.86 -8.18
N HIS A 35 7.46 -12.09 -8.27
CA HIS A 35 8.49 -11.12 -7.89
C HIS A 35 8.61 -10.06 -8.98
N ALA A 36 8.37 -8.79 -8.67
CA ALA A 36 8.31 -7.75 -9.69
C ALA A 36 8.73 -6.37 -9.17
N GLY A 37 9.44 -5.62 -10.02
CA GLY A 37 9.80 -4.23 -9.73
C GLY A 37 10.73 -4.05 -8.53
N GLU A 38 11.47 -5.08 -8.13
CA GLU A 38 12.61 -4.92 -7.23
C GLU A 38 13.78 -4.27 -7.97
N THR A 39 14.13 -4.84 -9.12
CA THR A 39 15.14 -4.37 -10.07
C THR A 39 14.61 -4.53 -11.50
N GLY A 40 15.37 -4.07 -12.49
CA GLY A 40 15.00 -4.17 -13.90
C GLY A 40 14.05 -3.07 -14.37
N ASP A 41 13.42 -3.29 -15.53
CA ASP A 41 12.55 -2.30 -16.18
C ASP A 41 11.28 -2.03 -15.34
N PRO A 42 11.01 -0.77 -14.93
CA PRO A 42 9.80 -0.40 -14.20
C PRO A 42 8.50 -0.78 -14.92
N MET A 43 8.53 -0.88 -16.24
CA MET A 43 7.34 -1.12 -17.06
C MET A 43 6.83 -2.57 -16.88
N HIS A 44 7.67 -3.49 -16.37
CA HIS A 44 7.25 -4.82 -15.88
C HIS A 44 6.03 -4.76 -14.95
N LEU A 45 5.92 -3.68 -14.16
CA LEU A 45 4.84 -3.47 -13.19
C LEU A 45 3.48 -3.20 -13.84
N ALA A 46 3.45 -2.73 -15.09
CA ALA A 46 2.21 -2.57 -15.86
C ALA A 46 1.63 -3.94 -16.22
N CYS A 47 2.49 -4.90 -16.58
CA CYS A 47 2.05 -6.27 -16.88
C CYS A 47 1.53 -6.98 -15.63
N THR A 48 2.22 -6.84 -14.50
CA THR A 48 1.76 -7.46 -13.24
C THR A 48 0.47 -6.83 -12.72
N TYR A 49 0.26 -5.53 -12.95
CA TYR A 49 -1.02 -4.88 -12.64
C TYR A 49 -2.19 -5.52 -13.39
N MET A 50 -2.01 -5.85 -14.67
CA MET A 50 -3.08 -6.43 -15.49
C MET A 50 -3.35 -7.91 -15.19
N LEU A 51 -2.33 -8.67 -14.78
CA LEU A 51 -2.38 -10.13 -14.77
C LEU A 51 -2.30 -10.77 -13.37
N CYS A 52 -1.81 -10.06 -12.35
CA CYS A 52 -1.45 -10.66 -11.06
C CYS A 52 -2.35 -10.17 -9.93
N ALA A 53 -2.53 -11.03 -8.92
CA ALA A 53 -3.35 -10.70 -7.75
C ALA A 53 -2.62 -9.79 -6.75
N SER A 54 -1.30 -9.97 -6.62
CA SER A 54 -0.40 -9.15 -5.81
C SER A 54 1.03 -9.37 -6.32
N ILE A 55 1.99 -8.58 -5.83
CA ILE A 55 3.41 -8.76 -6.18
C ILE A 55 4.29 -8.73 -4.93
N ASN A 56 5.46 -9.34 -5.04
CA ASN A 56 6.55 -9.14 -4.09
C ASN A 56 7.44 -8.01 -4.61
N HIS A 57 7.89 -7.14 -3.71
CA HIS A 57 8.65 -5.90 -3.92
C HIS A 57 7.82 -4.73 -4.47
N GLY A 58 7.96 -4.38 -5.75
CA GLY A 58 7.35 -3.18 -6.32
C GLY A 58 8.09 -1.86 -6.02
N ILE A 59 9.36 -1.92 -5.64
CA ILE A 59 10.22 -0.74 -5.33
C ILE A 59 10.25 0.26 -6.50
N ASN A 60 10.31 -0.22 -7.73
CA ASN A 60 10.35 0.59 -8.95
C ASN A 60 9.05 1.33 -9.26
N LEU A 61 7.94 1.07 -8.53
CA LEU A 61 6.73 1.91 -8.60
C LEU A 61 7.02 3.35 -8.22
N ASP A 62 8.09 3.60 -7.46
CA ASP A 62 8.50 4.96 -7.07
C ASP A 62 8.87 5.83 -8.28
N MET A 63 9.27 5.21 -9.39
CA MET A 63 9.58 5.88 -10.66
C MET A 63 8.35 6.03 -11.58
N GLN A 64 7.21 5.42 -11.25
CA GLN A 64 6.04 5.33 -12.13
C GLN A 64 4.79 5.81 -11.39
N VAL A 65 4.61 7.14 -11.32
CA VAL A 65 3.52 7.78 -10.56
C VAL A 65 2.13 7.32 -11.00
N SER A 66 1.92 7.15 -12.31
CA SER A 66 0.64 6.67 -12.86
C SER A 66 0.34 5.24 -12.43
N LEU A 67 1.29 4.31 -12.59
CA LEU A 67 1.13 2.93 -12.13
C LEU A 67 0.92 2.87 -10.62
N GLN A 68 1.70 3.64 -9.86
CA GLN A 68 1.54 3.70 -8.42
C GLN A 68 0.12 4.10 -8.00
N TYR A 69 -0.49 5.06 -8.72
CA TYR A 69 -1.88 5.45 -8.48
C TYR A 69 -2.87 4.34 -8.83
N LEU A 70 -2.66 3.60 -9.93
CA LEU A 70 -3.48 2.44 -10.28
C LEU A 70 -3.40 1.32 -9.22
N TYR A 71 -2.20 1.00 -8.73
CA TYR A 71 -2.01 0.03 -7.64
C TYR A 71 -2.72 0.46 -6.36
N TYR A 72 -2.76 1.77 -6.09
CA TYR A 72 -3.52 2.32 -4.98
C TYR A 72 -5.04 2.18 -5.19
N LEU A 73 -5.56 2.58 -6.35
CA LEU A 73 -7.01 2.52 -6.62
C LEU A 73 -7.55 1.11 -6.52
N ASP A 74 -6.87 0.15 -7.14
CA ASP A 74 -7.30 -1.26 -7.14
C ASP A 74 -6.79 -2.05 -5.93
N GLN A 75 -6.06 -1.38 -5.02
CA GLN A 75 -5.52 -1.97 -3.79
C GLN A 75 -4.71 -3.25 -4.04
N VAL A 76 -3.91 -3.25 -5.11
CA VAL A 76 -3.02 -4.37 -5.47
C VAL A 76 -1.95 -4.51 -4.38
N GLY A 77 -1.83 -5.72 -3.83
CA GLY A 77 -0.93 -6.01 -2.70
C GLY A 77 0.55 -5.94 -3.08
N LEU A 78 1.34 -5.28 -2.24
CA LEU A 78 2.80 -5.22 -2.31
C LEU A 78 3.42 -5.79 -1.04
N SER A 79 4.18 -6.89 -1.15
CA SER A 79 5.00 -7.39 -0.04
C SER A 79 6.43 -6.88 -0.18
N ILE A 80 6.83 -5.96 0.69
CA ILE A 80 8.12 -5.26 0.62
C ILE A 80 9.05 -5.79 1.72
N SER A 81 10.33 -5.96 1.38
CA SER A 81 11.36 -6.45 2.31
C SER A 81 12.47 -5.40 2.51
N PRO A 82 12.24 -4.37 3.34
CA PRO A 82 13.19 -3.26 3.52
C PRO A 82 14.63 -3.67 3.86
N LEU A 83 14.84 -4.66 4.74
CA LEU A 83 16.18 -5.11 5.12
C LEU A 83 16.94 -5.76 3.95
N SER A 84 16.27 -6.66 3.21
CA SER A 84 16.82 -7.24 1.97
C SER A 84 17.21 -6.15 0.97
N ASN A 85 16.30 -5.20 0.71
CA ASN A 85 16.58 -4.13 -0.26
C ASN A 85 17.75 -3.24 0.22
N ASN A 86 17.86 -2.97 1.52
CA ASN A 86 18.96 -2.21 2.14
C ASN A 86 20.31 -2.91 1.99
N PHE A 87 20.33 -4.23 2.11
CA PHE A 87 21.55 -5.00 1.91
C PHE A 87 21.99 -5.01 0.44
N LEU A 88 21.03 -5.16 -0.49
CA LEU A 88 21.34 -5.40 -1.90
C LEU A 88 21.60 -4.13 -2.72
N PHE A 89 20.70 -3.14 -2.70
CA PHE A 89 20.76 -2.05 -3.68
C PHE A 89 20.14 -0.70 -3.25
N ARG A 90 19.38 -0.63 -2.16
CA ARG A 90 18.66 0.61 -1.77
C ARG A 90 18.63 0.83 -0.28
N LYS A 91 19.36 1.85 0.19
CA LYS A 91 19.48 2.18 1.61
C LYS A 91 18.12 2.35 2.27
N ILE A 92 18.02 1.94 3.53
CA ILE A 92 16.75 1.88 4.25
C ILE A 92 15.99 3.21 4.23
N GLY A 93 16.68 4.34 4.47
CA GLY A 93 16.07 5.68 4.45
C GLY A 93 15.55 6.14 3.09
N GLU A 94 16.01 5.52 2.00
CA GLU A 94 15.58 5.81 0.63
C GLU A 94 14.51 4.83 0.13
N ASN A 95 14.14 3.83 0.94
CA ASN A 95 13.14 2.84 0.57
C ASN A 95 11.77 3.53 0.37
N PRO A 96 11.02 3.24 -0.71
CA PRO A 96 9.75 3.91 -0.98
C PRO A 96 8.59 3.42 -0.10
N PHE A 97 8.80 2.39 0.72
CA PHE A 97 7.79 1.83 1.63
C PHE A 97 7.04 2.91 2.44
N PRO A 98 7.69 3.87 3.13
CA PRO A 98 6.97 4.86 3.93
C PRO A 98 6.07 5.74 3.08
N LYS A 99 6.50 6.08 1.86
CA LYS A 99 5.72 6.85 0.89
C LYS A 99 4.48 6.06 0.44
N PHE A 100 4.64 4.77 0.15
CA PHE A 100 3.55 3.90 -0.29
C PHE A 100 2.53 3.69 0.83
N PHE A 101 3.00 3.41 2.05
CA PHE A 101 2.16 3.22 3.21
C PHE A 101 1.38 4.49 3.58
N ARG A 102 2.02 5.68 3.60
CA ARG A 102 1.34 6.95 3.87
C ARG A 102 0.25 7.25 2.86
N ARG A 103 0.49 6.95 1.57
CA ARG A 103 -0.50 7.09 0.48
C ARG A 103 -1.68 6.12 0.59
N GLY A 104 -1.60 5.10 1.45
CA GLY A 104 -2.68 4.12 1.62
C GLY A 104 -2.65 3.00 0.59
N MET A 105 -1.50 2.75 -0.03
CA MET A 105 -1.29 1.55 -0.84
C MET A 105 -1.36 0.31 0.05
N ASN A 106 -1.81 -0.80 -0.53
CA ASN A 106 -1.92 -2.09 0.15
C ASN A 106 -0.52 -2.72 0.30
N VAL A 107 0.25 -2.27 1.28
CA VAL A 107 1.63 -2.72 1.53
C VAL A 107 1.73 -3.60 2.78
N THR A 108 2.67 -4.54 2.75
CA THR A 108 3.04 -5.42 3.86
C THR A 108 4.56 -5.53 3.95
N LEU A 109 5.04 -6.00 5.10
CA LEU A 109 6.46 -6.30 5.32
C LEU A 109 6.72 -7.80 5.20
N SER A 110 7.83 -8.17 4.57
CA SER A 110 8.34 -9.54 4.42
C SER A 110 9.85 -9.59 4.66
N THR A 111 10.38 -10.80 4.89
CA THR A 111 11.80 -11.03 5.19
C THR A 111 12.67 -11.28 3.95
N ASP A 112 12.07 -11.72 2.84
CA ASP A 112 12.80 -12.24 1.68
C ASP A 112 13.62 -13.50 2.05
N ASP A 113 14.94 -13.36 2.23
CA ASP A 113 15.86 -14.44 2.63
C ASP A 113 16.34 -14.26 4.10
N PRO A 114 15.58 -14.76 5.10
CA PRO A 114 15.88 -14.49 6.51
C PRO A 114 17.25 -15.01 6.97
N LEU A 115 17.73 -16.09 6.38
CA LEU A 115 19.07 -16.63 6.69
C LEU A 115 20.20 -15.68 6.29
N LEU A 116 19.97 -14.83 5.28
CA LEU A 116 20.99 -13.94 4.74
C LEU A 116 20.94 -12.54 5.35
N PHE A 117 19.74 -12.03 5.65
CA PHE A 117 19.53 -10.62 5.98
C PHE A 117 19.20 -10.34 7.45
N HIS A 118 18.86 -11.36 8.23
CA HIS A 118 18.41 -11.23 9.61
C HIS A 118 19.39 -11.88 10.57
N MET A 119 19.49 -11.32 11.77
CA MET A 119 20.41 -11.77 12.82
C MET A 119 19.66 -12.36 14.02
N SER A 120 18.35 -12.09 14.12
CA SER A 120 17.47 -12.62 15.15
C SER A 120 16.90 -13.99 14.77
N ASP A 121 16.58 -14.80 15.79
CA ASP A 121 15.79 -16.03 15.61
C ASP A 121 14.38 -15.74 15.06
N ASP A 122 13.84 -14.54 15.34
CA ASP A 122 12.53 -14.09 14.86
C ASP A 122 12.68 -13.04 13.73
N ALA A 123 13.16 -13.47 12.57
CA ALA A 123 13.47 -12.61 11.43
C ALA A 123 12.34 -11.63 11.04
N LEU A 124 11.09 -12.08 11.02
CA LEU A 124 9.96 -11.20 10.68
C LEU A 124 9.72 -10.13 11.76
N LEU A 125 9.92 -10.47 13.04
CA LEU A 125 9.79 -9.50 14.13
C LEU A 125 10.91 -8.45 14.08
N GLU A 126 12.13 -8.88 13.71
CA GLU A 126 13.24 -7.98 13.41
C GLU A 126 12.88 -7.01 12.27
N GLU A 127 12.32 -7.50 11.16
CA GLU A 127 11.87 -6.65 10.04
C GLU A 127 10.89 -5.57 10.50
N TYR A 128 9.87 -5.96 11.26
CA TYR A 128 8.88 -5.03 11.80
C TYR A 128 9.53 -4.02 12.78
N SER A 129 10.45 -4.48 13.62
CA SER A 129 11.14 -3.63 14.60
C SER A 129 12.04 -2.59 13.93
N VAL A 130 12.81 -3.00 12.92
CA VAL A 130 13.69 -2.09 12.17
C VAL A 130 12.87 -1.12 11.32
N ALA A 131 11.81 -1.59 10.65
CA ALA A 131 10.91 -0.73 9.88
C ALA A 131 10.25 0.32 10.78
N ARG A 132 9.80 -0.06 11.98
CA ARG A 132 9.24 0.86 12.97
C ARG A 132 10.23 1.96 13.35
N ALA A 133 11.45 1.57 13.72
CA ALA A 133 12.48 2.52 14.17
C ALA A 133 12.96 3.42 13.02
N SER A 134 13.10 2.88 11.82
CA SER A 134 13.68 3.59 10.67
C SER A 134 12.68 4.51 9.97
N PHE A 135 11.38 4.17 10.01
CA PHE A 135 10.33 4.90 9.30
C PHE A 135 9.38 5.69 10.21
N ASP A 136 9.66 5.69 11.53
CA ASP A 136 8.87 6.34 12.57
C ASP A 136 7.39 5.88 12.56
N LEU A 137 7.19 4.55 12.56
CA LEU A 137 5.85 3.97 12.53
C LEU A 137 5.25 3.90 13.94
N SER A 138 4.01 4.38 14.08
CA SER A 138 3.23 4.23 15.31
C SER A 138 2.78 2.79 15.53
N MET A 139 2.29 2.46 16.73
CA MET A 139 1.71 1.12 16.96
C MET A 139 0.51 0.87 16.06
N THR A 140 -0.31 1.89 15.81
CA THR A 140 -1.44 1.81 14.86
C THR A 140 -0.97 1.41 13.46
N ASP A 141 0.17 1.95 13.01
CA ASP A 141 0.74 1.60 11.69
C ASP A 141 1.16 0.14 11.65
N MET A 142 1.79 -0.36 12.72
CA MET A 142 2.20 -1.77 12.83
C MET A 142 1.01 -2.71 12.79
N MET A 143 -0.08 -2.37 13.49
CA MET A 143 -1.31 -3.17 13.47
C MET A 143 -1.99 -3.14 12.09
N GLU A 144 -1.96 -1.99 11.40
CA GLU A 144 -2.48 -1.89 10.03
C GLU A 144 -1.69 -2.77 9.06
N LEU A 145 -0.36 -2.77 9.14
CA LEU A 145 0.52 -3.61 8.32
C LEU A 145 0.28 -5.11 8.59
N ALA A 146 0.20 -5.51 9.85
CA ALA A 146 -0.09 -6.89 10.24
C ALA A 146 -1.49 -7.34 9.78
N ARG A 147 -2.49 -6.46 9.90
CA ARG A 147 -3.84 -6.72 9.39
C ARG A 147 -3.83 -6.91 7.87
N ASN A 148 -3.11 -6.05 7.15
CA ASN A 148 -3.02 -6.13 5.69
C ASN A 148 -2.31 -7.41 5.24
N SER A 149 -1.29 -7.89 5.97
CA SER A 149 -0.59 -9.14 5.64
C SER A 149 -1.51 -10.35 5.70
N VAL A 150 -2.38 -10.42 6.72
CA VAL A 150 -3.40 -11.47 6.80
C VAL A 150 -4.41 -11.35 5.67
N ARG A 151 -4.81 -10.13 5.28
CA ARG A 151 -5.71 -9.95 4.11
C ARG A 151 -5.07 -10.44 2.82
N GLN A 152 -3.81 -10.09 2.58
CA GLN A 152 -3.04 -10.48 1.40
C GLN A 152 -2.66 -11.97 1.40
N SER A 153 -2.66 -12.64 2.55
CA SER A 153 -2.29 -14.05 2.66
C SER A 153 -3.17 -14.99 1.81
N GLY A 154 -2.67 -16.20 1.55
CA GLY A 154 -3.39 -17.26 0.85
C GLY A 154 -4.23 -18.16 1.77
N PHE A 155 -4.34 -17.85 3.06
CA PHE A 155 -5.07 -18.69 4.03
C PHE A 155 -6.57 -18.76 3.73
N GLU A 156 -7.19 -19.86 4.17
CA GLU A 156 -8.62 -20.07 4.02
C GLU A 156 -9.44 -19.02 4.77
N GLU A 157 -10.68 -18.83 4.31
CA GLU A 157 -11.58 -17.83 4.87
C GLU A 157 -11.85 -18.05 6.37
N SER A 158 -11.84 -19.29 6.84
CA SER A 158 -12.02 -19.63 8.27
C SER A 158 -10.92 -19.03 9.15
N PHE A 159 -9.65 -19.12 8.72
CA PHE A 159 -8.53 -18.49 9.42
C PHE A 159 -8.61 -16.98 9.35
N LYS A 160 -8.92 -16.41 8.17
CA LYS A 160 -9.08 -14.96 8.02
C LYS A 160 -10.22 -14.41 8.90
N LYS A 161 -11.35 -15.10 9.01
CA LYS A 161 -12.45 -14.72 9.93
C LYS A 161 -12.00 -14.74 11.39
N LYS A 162 -11.17 -15.71 11.77
CA LYS A 162 -10.61 -15.82 13.13
C LYS A 162 -9.66 -14.67 13.44
N TRP A 163 -8.79 -14.30 12.49
CA TRP A 163 -7.74 -13.30 12.69
C TRP A 163 -8.14 -11.86 12.37
N LEU A 164 -9.20 -11.63 11.60
CA LEU A 164 -9.65 -10.30 11.17
C LEU A 164 -11.05 -9.94 11.65
N GLY A 165 -11.81 -10.92 12.16
CA GLY A 165 -13.22 -10.78 12.51
C GLY A 165 -14.17 -11.35 11.46
N LYS A 166 -15.41 -11.66 11.87
CA LYS A 166 -16.41 -12.36 11.04
C LYS A 166 -16.78 -11.61 9.75
N ASP A 167 -16.79 -10.28 9.82
CA ASP A 167 -17.27 -9.39 8.77
C ASP A 167 -16.14 -8.73 7.95
N TYR A 168 -14.90 -9.22 8.07
CA TYR A 168 -13.73 -8.60 7.43
C TYR A 168 -13.83 -8.43 5.90
N TRP A 169 -14.66 -9.25 5.25
CA TRP A 169 -14.90 -9.28 3.81
C TRP A 169 -15.79 -8.12 3.33
N LYS A 170 -16.59 -7.51 4.22
CA LYS A 170 -17.50 -6.39 3.88
C LYS A 170 -16.77 -5.07 3.62
N GLY A 171 -15.45 -5.04 3.82
CA GLY A 171 -14.61 -3.89 3.54
C GLY A 171 -13.89 -3.37 4.77
N VAL A 172 -13.16 -2.26 4.59
CA VAL A 172 -12.28 -1.70 5.63
C VAL A 172 -13.08 -1.08 6.79
N THR A 173 -14.34 -0.68 6.57
CA THR A 173 -15.25 -0.16 7.60
C THR A 173 -15.73 -1.19 8.61
N PHE A 174 -15.58 -2.49 8.32
CA PHE A 174 -15.93 -3.61 9.20
C PHE A 174 -14.70 -4.20 9.89
N CYS A 175 -13.76 -3.32 10.26
CA CYS A 175 -12.57 -3.69 11.02
C CYS A 175 -12.94 -3.97 12.48
N ASP A 176 -12.70 -5.19 12.94
CA ASP A 176 -12.88 -5.54 14.35
C ASP A 176 -11.66 -5.07 15.16
N GLU A 177 -11.81 -3.97 15.88
CA GLU A 177 -10.76 -3.34 16.68
C GLU A 177 -10.29 -4.23 17.85
N HIS A 178 -11.15 -5.11 18.37
CA HIS A 178 -10.78 -6.00 19.47
C HIS A 178 -9.85 -7.13 19.03
N ILE A 179 -9.92 -7.52 17.75
CA ILE A 179 -9.08 -8.58 17.18
C ILE A 179 -7.86 -7.99 16.50
N THR A 180 -8.06 -6.97 15.66
CA THR A 180 -6.99 -6.43 14.80
C THR A 180 -6.18 -5.33 15.47
N HIS A 181 -6.69 -4.73 16.55
CA HIS A 181 -6.11 -3.57 17.23
C HIS A 181 -5.89 -2.35 16.31
N VAL A 182 -6.49 -2.33 15.12
CA VAL A 182 -6.50 -1.17 14.23
C VAL A 182 -7.70 -0.30 14.64
N PRO A 183 -7.47 0.95 15.09
CA PRO A 183 -8.55 1.85 15.47
C PRO A 183 -9.55 2.04 14.33
N LEU A 184 -10.84 1.99 14.64
CA LEU A 184 -11.88 2.12 13.61
C LEU A 184 -11.77 3.44 12.82
N VAL A 185 -11.28 4.51 13.47
CA VAL A 185 -11.02 5.81 12.82
C VAL A 185 -9.96 5.69 11.72
N ARG A 186 -8.87 4.96 11.95
CA ARG A 186 -7.83 4.71 10.92
C ARG A 186 -8.42 3.94 9.75
N ALA A 187 -9.21 2.91 10.03
CA ALA A 187 -9.83 2.07 9.01
C ALA A 187 -10.84 2.86 8.16
N LYS A 188 -11.70 3.68 8.79
CA LYS A 188 -12.65 4.58 8.10
C LYS A 188 -11.92 5.62 7.25
N PHE A 189 -10.88 6.26 7.79
CA PHE A 189 -10.07 7.23 7.04
C PHE A 189 -9.55 6.65 5.73
N ARG A 190 -8.97 5.44 5.75
CA ARG A 190 -8.50 4.74 4.54
C ARG A 190 -9.63 4.46 3.55
N ALA A 191 -10.78 3.98 4.03
CA ALA A 191 -11.93 3.65 3.20
C ALA A 191 -12.52 4.89 2.51
N GLU A 192 -12.70 5.98 3.27
CA GLU A 192 -13.25 7.24 2.79
C GLU A 192 -12.35 7.87 1.75
N HIS A 193 -11.03 7.93 1.99
CA HIS A 193 -10.09 8.49 1.03
C HIS A 193 -10.03 7.67 -0.26
N LEU A 194 -10.04 6.34 -0.16
CA LEU A 194 -10.08 5.49 -1.36
C LEU A 194 -11.37 5.70 -2.17
N ALA A 195 -12.52 5.80 -1.50
CA ALA A 195 -13.80 6.06 -2.15
C ALA A 195 -13.84 7.45 -2.83
N ILE A 196 -13.27 8.48 -2.19
CA ILE A 196 -13.16 9.83 -2.75
C ILE A 196 -12.30 9.82 -4.02
N GLU A 197 -11.17 9.10 -4.00
CA GLU A 197 -10.27 8.99 -5.16
C GLU A 197 -10.93 8.25 -6.33
N HIS A 198 -11.66 7.15 -6.07
CA HIS A 198 -12.48 6.50 -7.09
C HIS A 198 -13.54 7.43 -7.66
N MET A 199 -14.25 8.16 -6.80
CA MET A 199 -15.27 9.13 -7.22
C MET A 199 -14.66 10.23 -8.09
N LEU A 200 -13.48 10.74 -7.74
CA LEU A 200 -12.75 11.72 -8.52
C LEU A 200 -12.45 11.22 -9.93
N VAL A 201 -11.87 10.02 -10.06
CA VAL A 201 -11.54 9.42 -11.35
C VAL A 201 -12.80 9.22 -12.21
N HIS A 202 -13.88 8.71 -11.63
CA HIS A 202 -15.16 8.54 -12.35
C HIS A 202 -15.75 9.87 -12.82
N LEU A 203 -15.68 10.93 -12.01
CA LEU A 203 -16.19 12.25 -12.41
C LEU A 203 -15.35 12.87 -13.51
N ILE A 204 -14.03 12.71 -13.47
CA ILE A 204 -13.13 13.14 -14.54
C ILE A 204 -13.45 12.38 -15.84
N ALA A 205 -13.58 11.06 -15.77
CA ALA A 205 -13.93 10.22 -16.92
C ALA A 205 -15.30 10.55 -17.52
N ALA A 206 -16.27 10.96 -16.70
CA ALA A 206 -17.59 11.42 -17.14
C ALA A 206 -17.60 12.85 -17.73
N GLY A 207 -16.43 13.46 -17.98
CA GLY A 207 -16.31 14.80 -18.54
C GLY A 207 -16.64 15.93 -17.55
N LYS A 208 -16.82 15.63 -16.26
CA LYS A 208 -17.06 16.63 -15.21
C LYS A 208 -15.77 17.13 -14.54
N GLY A 209 -14.60 16.73 -15.06
CA GLY A 209 -13.30 17.05 -14.49
C GLY A 209 -13.07 18.56 -14.25
N GLN A 210 -13.54 19.42 -15.17
CA GLN A 210 -13.38 20.87 -15.03
C GLN A 210 -14.15 21.42 -13.81
N LYS A 211 -15.39 20.98 -13.59
CA LYS A 211 -16.21 21.40 -12.44
C LYS A 211 -15.63 20.90 -11.12
N VAL A 212 -15.14 19.66 -11.10
CA VAL A 212 -14.49 19.08 -9.92
C VAL A 212 -13.20 19.81 -9.60
N LEU A 213 -12.38 20.10 -10.62
CA LEU A 213 -11.12 20.84 -10.44
C LEU A 213 -11.37 22.26 -9.93
N GLU A 214 -12.38 22.95 -10.46
CA GLU A 214 -12.76 24.29 -9.98
C GLU A 214 -13.21 24.26 -8.52
N GLN A 215 -14.07 23.32 -8.13
CA GLN A 215 -14.50 23.18 -6.74
C GLN A 215 -13.37 22.74 -5.81
N MET A 216 -12.50 21.83 -6.23
CA MET A 216 -11.32 21.43 -5.47
C MET A 216 -10.37 22.61 -5.27
N LYS A 217 -10.10 23.41 -6.31
CA LYS A 217 -9.28 24.63 -6.18
C LYS A 217 -9.86 25.60 -5.15
N VAL A 218 -11.19 25.76 -5.13
CA VAL A 218 -11.88 26.58 -4.13
C VAL A 218 -11.73 25.98 -2.73
N GLN A 219 -11.94 24.67 -2.54
CA GLN A 219 -11.78 24.03 -1.23
C GLN A 219 -10.34 24.05 -0.72
N PHE A 220 -9.35 23.75 -1.56
CA PHE A 220 -7.93 23.85 -1.18
C PHE A 220 -7.54 25.30 -0.89
N GLY A 221 -8.06 26.26 -1.66
CA GLY A 221 -7.94 27.68 -1.36
C GLY A 221 -8.50 28.02 0.02
N LEU A 222 -9.74 27.64 0.28
CA LEU A 222 -10.42 27.87 1.57
C LEU A 222 -9.72 27.16 2.74
N ALA A 223 -9.24 25.94 2.58
CA ALA A 223 -8.52 25.20 3.63
C ALA A 223 -7.15 25.83 3.93
N ARG A 224 -6.42 26.22 2.87
CA ARG A 224 -5.15 26.95 3.00
C ARG A 224 -5.38 28.31 3.66
N ASP A 225 -6.42 29.02 3.24
CA ASP A 225 -6.73 30.36 3.73
C ASP A 225 -7.29 30.30 5.16
N ALA A 226 -8.00 29.23 5.55
CA ALA A 226 -8.41 28.99 6.93
C ALA A 226 -7.21 28.74 7.87
N HIS A 227 -6.25 27.91 7.46
CA HIS A 227 -4.99 27.74 8.20
C HIS A 227 -4.22 29.06 8.28
N ARG A 228 -4.14 29.79 7.17
CA ARG A 228 -3.49 31.09 7.10
C ARG A 228 -4.15 32.11 8.03
N ASN A 229 -5.47 32.17 8.07
CA ASN A 229 -6.21 33.07 8.95
C ASN A 229 -6.00 32.70 10.42
N VAL A 230 -6.07 31.42 10.80
CA VAL A 230 -5.73 30.99 12.16
C VAL A 230 -4.30 31.37 12.54
N LEU A 231 -3.33 31.25 11.62
CA LEU A 231 -1.95 31.66 11.85
C LEU A 231 -1.81 33.19 12.00
N PHE A 232 -2.54 33.99 11.23
CA PHE A 232 -2.53 35.44 11.33
C PHE A 232 -3.28 35.97 12.55
N ASP A 233 -4.43 35.38 12.88
CA ASP A 233 -5.25 35.76 14.04
C ASP A 233 -4.54 35.46 15.37
N ASN A 234 -3.60 34.52 15.37
CA ASN A 234 -2.77 34.18 16.53
C ASN A 234 -1.31 34.66 16.39
N PHE A 235 -1.01 35.50 15.40
CA PHE A 235 0.35 35.98 15.12
C PHE A 235 0.94 36.76 16.30
N ASP A 236 0.12 37.58 16.96
CA ASP A 236 0.54 38.40 18.11
C ASP A 236 0.84 37.57 19.37
N GLN A 237 0.46 36.28 19.39
CA GLN A 237 0.73 35.35 20.49
C GLN A 237 2.08 34.63 20.32
N VAL A 238 2.78 34.83 19.19
CA VAL A 238 4.10 34.26 18.92
C VAL A 238 5.15 35.25 19.45
N PRO A 239 5.91 34.92 20.52
CA PRO A 239 6.75 35.89 21.22
C PRO A 239 7.96 36.39 20.41
N SER A 240 8.39 35.64 19.39
CA SER A 240 9.29 36.08 18.31
C SER A 240 9.31 35.04 17.17
N PHE A 241 9.52 35.49 15.93
CA PHE A 241 9.83 34.60 14.81
C PHE A 241 11.33 34.31 14.77
N PRO A 242 11.77 33.07 14.50
CA PRO A 242 13.17 32.79 14.23
C PRO A 242 13.59 33.57 12.97
N GLU A 243 14.68 34.34 13.07
CA GLU A 243 15.25 35.03 11.92
C GLU A 243 15.76 34.02 10.88
N GLN A 244 15.84 34.47 9.63
CA GLN A 244 16.37 33.67 8.52
C GLN A 244 17.77 33.13 8.88
N GLY A 245 17.88 31.82 9.11
CA GLY A 245 19.13 31.14 9.46
C GLY A 245 19.17 30.45 10.84
N GLN A 246 18.06 30.35 11.56
CA GLN A 246 17.99 29.64 12.86
C GLN A 246 17.33 28.24 12.82
N LEU A 247 17.29 27.58 11.65
CA LEU A 247 16.90 26.17 11.49
C LEU A 247 18.04 25.36 10.87
#